data_AF-A0A952IM90-F1
#
_entry.id   AF-A0A952IM90-F1
#
_cell.length_a   1.000
_cell.length_b   1.000
_cell.length_c   1.000
_cell.angle_alpha   90.00
_cell.angle_beta   90.00
_cell.angle_gamma   90.00
#
_symmetry.space_group_name_H-M   'P 1'
#
loop_
_entity.id
_entity.type
_entity.pdbx_description
1 polymer ?
#
loop_
_entity_poly.entity_id
_entity_poly.type
_entity_poly.pdbx_seq_one_letter_code
_entity_poly.pdbx_strand_id
1 'polypeptide(L)'
;MASENKGIEVRKAAWQILRRFEKPGTARLKADNLIHEVLQSSGDSWTDQDRGFLTTLVYGVLRQWVLLDGLMADQLSCPIKKVEPKVRTLIRLGLFQLKCLDHIPDYAAIDGVVALAKKTGCSQKTVGFINGVLRGYQRNSASEDTTQPEIKIDSITQLAAQKSLPGWVASLLVNTYGLEASAEMADVINQPATLSLRVNQRRTSVEDYCKALDTAGV
;
A
#
# COMPACT_ATOMS: atom_id res chain seq x y z
N MET A 1 -8.14 12.69 -20.81
CA MET A 1 -6.85 12.32 -21.46
C MET A 1 -5.63 12.78 -20.68
N ALA A 2 -5.43 14.08 -20.38
CA ALA A 2 -4.24 14.55 -19.66
C ALA A 2 -4.18 14.10 -18.17
N SER A 3 -5.30 14.17 -17.44
CA SER A 3 -5.40 13.72 -16.04
C SER A 3 -5.22 12.20 -15.89
N GLU A 4 -5.83 11.44 -16.78
CA GLU A 4 -5.77 9.97 -16.82
C GLU A 4 -4.35 9.46 -17.12
N ASN A 5 -3.64 10.13 -18.05
CA ASN A 5 -2.25 9.82 -18.33
C ASN A 5 -1.34 10.10 -17.12
N LYS A 6 -1.65 11.17 -16.36
CA LYS A 6 -0.88 11.56 -15.18
C LYS A 6 -1.06 10.59 -14.02
N GLY A 7 -2.29 10.13 -13.77
CA GLY A 7 -2.57 9.07 -12.80
C GLY A 7 -1.84 7.76 -13.11
N ILE A 8 -1.55 7.46 -14.38
CA ILE A 8 -0.73 6.30 -14.77
C ILE A 8 0.75 6.55 -14.46
N GLU A 9 1.28 7.75 -14.70
CA GLU A 9 2.67 8.08 -14.37
C GLU A 9 2.92 8.06 -12.85
N VAL A 10 1.98 8.52 -12.03
CA VAL A 10 2.08 8.42 -10.56
C VAL A 10 2.12 6.95 -10.11
N ARG A 11 1.24 6.09 -10.65
CA ARG A 11 1.26 4.64 -10.36
C ARG A 11 2.55 3.97 -10.84
N LYS A 12 3.10 4.40 -11.98
CA LYS A 12 4.37 3.93 -12.51
C LYS A 12 5.53 4.24 -11.57
N ALA A 13 5.57 5.46 -11.04
CA ALA A 13 6.55 5.86 -10.06
C ALA A 13 6.42 5.03 -8.76
N ALA A 14 5.20 4.84 -8.24
CA ALA A 14 4.94 3.97 -7.09
C ALA A 14 5.47 2.55 -7.34
N TRP A 15 5.16 1.98 -8.51
CA TRP A 15 5.63 0.65 -8.92
C TRP A 15 7.16 0.57 -9.00
N GLN A 16 7.84 1.59 -9.52
CA GLN A 16 9.30 1.65 -9.58
C GLN A 16 9.92 1.66 -8.17
N ILE A 17 9.37 2.46 -7.26
CA ILE A 17 9.82 2.53 -5.86
C ILE A 17 9.65 1.18 -5.17
N LEU A 18 8.45 0.59 -5.23
CA LEU A 18 8.14 -0.69 -4.60
C LEU A 18 8.99 -1.84 -5.15
N ARG A 19 9.27 -1.85 -6.47
CA ARG A 19 10.19 -2.83 -7.07
C ARG A 19 11.63 -2.68 -6.61
N ARG A 20 12.09 -1.46 -6.34
CA ARG A 20 13.43 -1.23 -5.77
C ARG A 20 13.48 -1.75 -4.34
N PHE A 21 12.40 -1.56 -3.56
CA PHE A 21 12.28 -2.05 -2.19
C PHE A 21 12.26 -3.58 -2.07
N GLU A 22 11.66 -4.29 -3.03
CA GLU A 22 11.59 -5.77 -3.02
C GLU A 22 12.95 -6.44 -3.33
N LYS A 23 13.95 -5.72 -3.86
CA LYS A 23 15.24 -6.31 -4.26
C LYS A 23 16.06 -6.76 -3.03
N PRO A 24 16.55 -8.02 -2.98
CA PRO A 24 17.46 -8.47 -1.92
C PRO A 24 18.68 -7.55 -1.80
N GLY A 25 19.07 -7.20 -0.57
CA GLY A 25 20.22 -6.31 -0.31
C GLY A 25 19.88 -4.81 -0.27
N THR A 26 18.63 -4.42 -0.56
CA THR A 26 18.15 -3.03 -0.39
C THR A 26 17.62 -2.72 1.01
N ALA A 27 17.89 -3.56 2.01
CA ALA A 27 17.49 -3.36 3.41
C ALA A 27 17.96 -2.02 4.04
N ARG A 28 18.84 -1.28 3.37
CA ARG A 28 19.27 0.08 3.74
C ARG A 28 18.46 1.21 3.07
N LEU A 29 17.64 0.92 2.07
CA LEU A 29 16.82 1.92 1.39
C LEU A 29 15.55 2.16 2.19
N LYS A 30 15.49 3.32 2.85
CA LYS A 30 14.25 3.84 3.43
C LYS A 30 13.32 4.23 2.29
N ALA A 31 12.05 3.82 2.36
CA ALA A 31 11.04 4.19 1.38
C ALA A 31 10.99 5.72 1.17
N ASP A 32 11.16 6.46 2.26
CA ASP A 32 11.22 7.92 2.32
C ASP A 32 12.26 8.50 1.35
N ASN A 33 13.46 7.93 1.29
CA ASN A 33 14.53 8.40 0.41
C ASN A 33 14.17 8.18 -1.06
N LEU A 34 13.55 7.05 -1.39
CA LEU A 34 13.12 6.73 -2.76
C LEU A 34 11.95 7.60 -3.21
N ILE A 35 10.99 7.85 -2.31
CA ILE A 35 9.89 8.79 -2.56
C ILE A 35 10.48 10.19 -2.80
N HIS A 36 11.39 10.64 -1.95
CA HIS A 36 12.02 11.95 -2.08
C HIS A 36 12.83 12.10 -3.39
N GLU A 37 13.63 11.10 -3.78
CA GLU A 37 14.36 11.06 -5.05
C GLU A 37 13.41 11.25 -6.25
N VAL A 38 12.29 10.53 -6.25
CA VAL A 38 11.28 10.62 -7.30
C VAL A 38 10.57 11.98 -7.29
N LEU A 39 10.15 12.46 -6.12
CA LEU A 39 9.44 13.73 -5.97
C LEU A 39 10.28 14.94 -6.40
N GLN A 40 11.58 14.90 -6.12
CA GLN A 40 12.55 15.90 -6.60
C GLN A 40 12.72 15.83 -8.12
N SER A 41 12.88 14.63 -8.66
CA SER A 41 13.08 14.41 -10.10
C SER A 41 11.85 14.79 -10.93
N SER A 42 10.64 14.69 -10.37
CA SER A 42 9.41 15.13 -11.01
C SER A 42 9.26 16.66 -11.10
N GLY A 43 10.03 17.44 -10.32
CA GLY A 43 9.97 18.91 -10.32
C GLY A 43 8.54 19.44 -10.15
N ASP A 44 8.22 20.59 -10.75
CA ASP A 44 6.88 21.22 -10.70
C ASP A 44 5.83 20.54 -11.59
N SER A 45 6.19 19.44 -12.26
CA SER A 45 5.27 18.76 -13.17
C SER A 45 4.12 18.07 -12.43
N TRP A 46 4.24 17.82 -11.12
CA TRP A 46 3.26 17.11 -10.28
C TRP A 46 2.60 18.06 -9.28
N THR A 47 1.26 17.99 -9.20
CA THR A 47 0.48 18.75 -8.21
C THR A 47 0.63 18.12 -6.82
N ASP A 48 0.23 18.83 -5.77
CA ASP A 48 0.22 18.27 -4.41
C ASP A 48 -0.67 17.02 -4.30
N GLN A 49 -1.75 16.97 -5.07
CA GLN A 49 -2.60 15.78 -5.18
C GLN A 49 -1.85 14.59 -5.80
N ASP A 50 -1.06 14.81 -6.85
CA ASP A 50 -0.23 13.76 -7.47
C ASP A 50 0.83 13.23 -6.48
N ARG A 51 1.47 14.15 -5.73
CA ARG A 51 2.47 13.80 -4.71
C ARG A 51 1.86 13.05 -3.52
N GLY A 52 0.70 13.51 -3.06
CA GLY A 52 -0.09 12.83 -2.03
C GLY A 52 -0.49 11.43 -2.48
N PHE A 53 -0.96 11.29 -3.73
CA PHE A 53 -1.33 10.00 -4.29
C PHE A 53 -0.15 9.03 -4.39
N LEU A 54 1.04 9.49 -4.85
CA LEU A 54 2.26 8.66 -4.83
C LEU A 54 2.55 8.14 -3.42
N THR A 55 2.54 9.04 -2.45
CA THR A 55 2.90 8.77 -1.06
C THR A 55 1.93 7.77 -0.42
N THR A 56 0.63 7.96 -0.66
CA THR A 56 -0.43 7.04 -0.25
C THR A 56 -0.24 5.65 -0.85
N LEU A 57 0.05 5.56 -2.15
CA LEU A 57 0.27 4.26 -2.81
C LEU A 57 1.50 3.53 -2.25
N VAL A 58 2.64 4.22 -2.12
CA VAL A 58 3.88 3.57 -1.69
C VAL A 58 3.79 3.13 -0.23
N TYR A 59 3.48 4.04 0.70
CA TYR A 59 3.40 3.68 2.11
C TYR A 59 2.23 2.74 2.39
N GLY A 60 1.11 2.91 1.69
CA GLY A 60 -0.05 2.04 1.84
C GLY A 60 0.25 0.59 1.44
N VAL A 61 0.89 0.38 0.29
CA VAL A 61 1.30 -0.98 -0.14
C VAL A 61 2.34 -1.58 0.81
N LEU A 62 3.31 -0.79 1.28
CA LEU A 62 4.31 -1.28 2.25
C LEU A 62 3.68 -1.67 3.58
N ARG A 63 2.73 -0.87 4.06
CA ARG A 63 2.02 -1.12 5.32
C ARG A 63 1.12 -2.35 5.23
N GLN A 64 0.39 -2.48 4.13
CA GLN A 64 -0.55 -3.57 3.88
C GLN A 64 0.10 -4.79 3.18
N TRP A 65 1.43 -4.86 3.11
CA TRP A 65 2.14 -5.83 2.26
C TRP A 65 1.75 -7.29 2.53
N VAL A 66 1.67 -7.69 3.80
CA VAL A 66 1.35 -9.07 4.19
C VAL A 66 -0.11 -9.38 3.87
N LEU A 67 -1.03 -8.44 4.15
CA LEU A 67 -2.43 -8.57 3.79
C LEU A 67 -2.60 -8.72 2.27
N LEU A 68 -1.97 -7.84 1.49
CA LEU A 68 -2.05 -7.84 0.02
C LEU A 68 -1.49 -9.12 -0.60
N ASP A 69 -0.43 -9.69 -0.01
CA ASP A 69 0.10 -11.00 -0.43
C ASP A 69 -0.90 -12.11 -0.11
N GLY A 70 -1.56 -12.09 1.05
CA GLY A 70 -2.63 -13.03 1.39
C GLY A 70 -3.79 -12.96 0.40
N LEU A 71 -4.33 -11.75 0.17
CA LEU A 71 -5.40 -11.51 -0.80
C LEU A 71 -5.01 -11.95 -2.22
N MET A 72 -3.74 -11.77 -2.60
CA MET A 72 -3.23 -12.28 -3.87
C MET A 72 -3.21 -13.81 -3.89
N ALA A 73 -2.71 -14.47 -2.85
CA ALA A 73 -2.68 -15.93 -2.78
C ALA A 73 -4.06 -16.56 -2.95
N ASP A 74 -5.09 -15.97 -2.35
CA ASP A 74 -6.47 -16.46 -2.46
C ASP A 74 -7.00 -16.47 -3.90
N GLN A 75 -6.41 -15.66 -4.79
CA GLN A 75 -6.75 -15.58 -6.21
C GLN A 75 -5.87 -16.45 -7.11
N LEU A 76 -4.84 -17.10 -6.56
CA LEU A 76 -3.84 -17.84 -7.31
C LEU A 76 -3.94 -19.35 -7.07
N SER A 77 -3.84 -20.12 -8.14
CA SER A 77 -3.68 -21.59 -8.06
C SER A 77 -2.23 -22.03 -7.82
N CYS A 78 -1.29 -21.09 -7.74
CA CYS A 78 0.12 -21.36 -7.55
C CYS A 78 0.73 -20.46 -6.46
N PRO A 79 1.85 -20.86 -5.83
CA PRO A 79 2.50 -20.03 -4.83
C PRO A 79 2.90 -18.66 -5.38
N ILE A 80 2.67 -17.59 -4.61
CA ILE A 80 3.00 -16.19 -4.96
C ILE A 80 4.44 -16.05 -5.47
N LYS A 81 5.38 -16.81 -4.89
CA LYS A 81 6.80 -16.78 -5.27
C LYS A 81 7.07 -17.14 -6.74
N LYS A 82 6.15 -17.87 -7.39
CA LYS A 82 6.22 -18.19 -8.84
C LYS A 82 5.79 -17.03 -9.73
N VAL A 83 5.07 -16.04 -9.19
CA VAL A 83 4.72 -14.81 -9.89
C VAL A 83 5.95 -13.91 -9.94
N GLU A 84 6.32 -13.44 -11.13
CA GLU A 84 7.44 -12.53 -11.32
C GLU A 84 7.33 -11.31 -10.40
N PRO A 85 8.40 -10.88 -9.70
CA PRO A 85 8.35 -9.78 -8.73
C PRO A 85 7.72 -8.49 -9.28
N LYS A 86 8.04 -8.15 -10.54
CA LYS A 86 7.47 -6.98 -11.22
C LYS A 86 5.95 -7.05 -11.39
N VAL A 87 5.41 -8.24 -11.62
CA VAL A 87 3.97 -8.51 -11.78
C VAL A 87 3.29 -8.52 -10.43
N ARG A 88 3.92 -9.14 -9.43
CA ARG A 88 3.45 -9.16 -8.04
C ARG A 88 3.26 -7.74 -7.49
N THR A 89 4.21 -6.85 -7.76
CA THR A 89 4.11 -5.44 -7.36
C THR A 89 2.93 -4.71 -8.05
N LEU A 90 2.64 -5.01 -9.32
CA LEU A 90 1.46 -4.44 -10.01
C LEU A 90 0.16 -4.91 -9.37
N ILE A 91 0.07 -6.21 -9.05
CA ILE A 91 -1.11 -6.77 -8.41
C ILE A 91 -1.29 -6.17 -7.01
N ARG A 92 -0.23 -6.04 -6.20
CA ARG A 92 -0.28 -5.36 -4.90
C ARG A 92 -0.81 -3.94 -5.00
N LEU A 93 -0.34 -3.17 -5.99
CA LEU A 93 -0.84 -1.81 -6.25
C LEU A 93 -2.33 -1.81 -6.59
N GLY A 94 -2.81 -2.77 -7.39
CA GLY A 94 -4.22 -2.89 -7.73
C GLY A 94 -5.08 -3.28 -6.53
N LEU A 95 -4.67 -4.31 -5.79
CA LEU A 95 -5.36 -4.77 -4.58
C LEU A 95 -5.42 -3.67 -3.51
N PHE A 96 -4.34 -2.91 -3.31
CA PHE A 96 -4.33 -1.79 -2.37
C PHE A 96 -5.35 -0.72 -2.75
N GLN A 97 -5.40 -0.34 -4.03
CA GLN A 97 -6.40 0.63 -4.49
C GLN A 97 -7.83 0.10 -4.30
N LEU A 98 -8.09 -1.17 -4.60
CA LEU A 98 -9.42 -1.78 -4.45
C LEU A 98 -9.85 -1.94 -3.00
N LYS A 99 -8.95 -2.31 -2.09
CA LYS A 99 -9.28 -2.62 -0.69
C LYS A 99 -9.20 -1.41 0.22
N CYS A 100 -8.30 -0.46 -0.04
CA CYS A 100 -7.94 0.57 0.94
C CYS A 100 -8.24 2.00 0.49
N LEU A 101 -8.61 2.23 -0.78
CA LEU A 101 -8.84 3.58 -1.31
C LEU A 101 -10.28 3.75 -1.81
N ASP A 102 -11.21 4.01 -0.87
CA ASP A 102 -12.65 4.10 -1.14
C ASP A 102 -13.04 5.18 -2.17
N HIS A 103 -12.20 6.21 -2.34
CA HIS A 103 -12.42 7.30 -3.29
C HIS A 103 -12.02 6.94 -4.73
N ILE A 104 -11.39 5.79 -4.97
CA ILE A 104 -10.99 5.34 -6.30
C ILE A 104 -11.96 4.24 -6.76
N PRO A 105 -12.79 4.48 -7.79
CA PRO A 105 -13.68 3.46 -8.32
C PRO A 105 -12.92 2.21 -8.78
N ASP A 106 -13.47 1.03 -8.54
CA ASP A 106 -12.84 -0.25 -8.88
C ASP A 106 -12.34 -0.34 -10.32
N TYR A 107 -13.16 0.12 -11.28
CA TYR A 107 -12.79 0.10 -12.69
C TYR A 107 -11.55 0.97 -12.95
N ALA A 108 -11.43 2.13 -12.31
CA ALA A 108 -10.29 3.04 -12.47
C ALA A 108 -9.02 2.47 -11.83
N ALA A 109 -9.14 1.77 -10.70
CA ALA A 109 -8.03 1.05 -10.09
C ALA A 109 -7.51 -0.07 -11.01
N ILE A 110 -8.40 -0.90 -11.53
CA ILE A 110 -8.06 -2.05 -12.40
C ILE A 110 -7.51 -1.56 -13.73
N ASP A 111 -8.22 -0.69 -14.43
CA ASP A 111 -7.81 -0.20 -15.75
C ASP A 111 -6.50 0.60 -15.66
N GLY A 112 -6.31 1.37 -14.59
CA GLY A 112 -5.06 2.08 -14.33
C GLY A 112 -3.86 1.13 -14.18
N VAL A 113 -4.02 0.02 -13.46
CA VAL A 113 -2.95 -1.00 -13.30
C VAL A 113 -2.73 -1.80 -14.59
N VAL A 114 -3.79 -2.13 -15.32
CA VAL A 114 -3.72 -2.81 -16.62
C VAL A 114 -3.01 -1.94 -17.66
N ALA A 115 -3.34 -0.65 -17.73
CA ALA A 115 -2.69 0.32 -18.59
C ALA A 115 -1.21 0.49 -18.22
N LEU A 116 -0.91 0.54 -16.92
CA LEU A 116 0.46 0.56 -16.43
C LEU A 116 1.23 -0.69 -16.86
N ALA A 117 0.65 -1.88 -16.70
CA ALA A 117 1.27 -3.14 -17.10
C ALA A 117 1.66 -3.13 -18.59
N LYS A 118 0.75 -2.67 -19.47
CA LYS A 118 1.02 -2.48 -20.90
C LYS A 118 2.19 -1.54 -21.14
N LYS A 119 2.20 -0.35 -20.50
CA LYS A 119 3.28 0.63 -20.61
C LYS A 119 4.64 0.11 -20.12
N THR A 120 4.66 -0.80 -19.15
CA THR A 120 5.88 -1.39 -18.61
C THR A 120 6.40 -2.59 -19.41
N GLY A 121 5.81 -2.89 -20.57
CA GLY A 121 6.25 -3.96 -21.47
C GLY A 121 5.84 -5.36 -21.02
N CYS A 122 4.79 -5.49 -20.19
CA CYS A 122 4.21 -6.80 -19.90
C CYS A 122 3.59 -7.40 -21.16
N SER A 123 3.77 -8.71 -21.36
CA SER A 123 3.11 -9.44 -22.45
C SER A 123 1.59 -9.37 -22.31
N GLN A 124 0.86 -9.49 -23.43
CA GLN A 124 -0.61 -9.51 -23.40
C GLN A 124 -1.18 -10.58 -22.46
N LYS A 125 -0.52 -11.75 -22.38
CA LYS A 125 -0.88 -12.83 -21.45
C LYS A 125 -0.72 -12.39 -19.99
N THR A 126 0.38 -11.70 -19.66
CA THR A 126 0.63 -11.17 -18.31
C THR A 126 -0.38 -10.08 -17.93
N VAL A 127 -0.72 -9.19 -18.87
CA VAL A 127 -1.73 -8.16 -18.66
C VAL A 127 -3.10 -8.77 -18.40
N GLY A 128 -3.48 -9.79 -19.18
CA GLY A 128 -4.71 -10.55 -18.97
C GLY A 128 -4.75 -11.26 -17.61
N PHE A 129 -3.61 -11.83 -17.19
CA PHE A 129 -3.46 -12.45 -15.87
C PHE A 129 -3.65 -11.45 -14.73
N ILE A 130 -3.00 -10.27 -14.77
CA ILE A 130 -3.17 -9.21 -13.76
C ILE A 130 -4.64 -8.80 -13.66
N ASN A 131 -5.28 -8.54 -14.80
CA ASN A 131 -6.70 -8.18 -14.84
C ASN A 131 -7.58 -9.28 -14.23
N GLY A 132 -7.32 -10.55 -14.57
CA GLY A 132 -8.05 -11.71 -14.06
C GLY A 132 -7.96 -11.83 -12.53
N VAL A 133 -6.77 -11.62 -11.96
CA VAL A 133 -6.56 -11.66 -10.50
C VAL A 133 -7.33 -10.53 -9.80
N LEU A 134 -7.23 -9.29 -10.30
CA LEU A 134 -7.91 -8.15 -9.68
C LEU A 134 -9.44 -8.25 -9.80
N ARG A 135 -9.95 -8.73 -10.94
CA ARG A 135 -11.38 -8.99 -11.14
C ARG A 135 -11.87 -10.19 -10.34
N GLY A 136 -11.01 -11.18 -10.09
CA GLY A 136 -11.29 -12.28 -9.17
C GLY A 136 -11.52 -11.75 -7.76
N TYR A 137 -10.59 -10.94 -7.27
CA TYR A 137 -10.71 -10.28 -5.97
C TYR A 137 -11.98 -9.43 -5.84
N GLN A 138 -12.26 -8.60 -6.86
CA GLN A 138 -13.45 -7.75 -6.90
C GLN A 138 -14.75 -8.57 -6.77
N ARG A 139 -14.85 -9.69 -7.49
CA ARG A 139 -16.04 -10.57 -7.43
C ARG A 139 -16.18 -11.25 -6.08
N ASN A 140 -15.10 -11.80 -5.54
CA ASN A 140 -15.13 -12.50 -4.25
C ASN A 140 -15.40 -11.56 -3.07
N SER A 141 -14.97 -10.29 -3.18
CA SER A 141 -15.24 -9.27 -2.15
C SER A 141 -16.68 -8.76 -2.19
N ALA A 142 -17.36 -8.88 -3.32
CA ALA A 142 -18.77 -8.51 -3.48
C ALA A 142 -19.73 -9.62 -3.06
N SER A 143 -19.29 -10.87 -3.02
CA SER A 143 -20.06 -11.98 -2.47
C SER A 143 -19.95 -12.00 -0.94
N GLU A 144 -21.05 -11.72 -0.24
CA GLU A 144 -21.18 -11.87 1.24
C GLU A 144 -20.93 -13.31 1.72
N ASP A 145 -20.95 -14.27 0.80
CA ASP A 145 -20.69 -15.69 1.04
C ASP A 145 -19.19 -15.99 1.05
N THR A 146 -18.46 -15.40 2.00
CA THR A 146 -17.09 -15.83 2.30
C THR A 146 -17.15 -16.92 3.35
N THR A 147 -17.73 -18.07 3.00
CA THR A 147 -17.49 -19.33 3.71
C THR A 147 -16.03 -19.71 3.48
N GLN A 148 -15.12 -19.06 4.22
CA GLN A 148 -13.75 -19.52 4.34
C GLN A 148 -13.81 -20.96 4.85
N PRO A 149 -13.14 -21.93 4.21
CA PRO A 149 -13.03 -23.26 4.79
C PRO A 149 -12.48 -23.09 6.20
N GLU A 150 -13.09 -23.74 7.19
CA GLU A 150 -12.65 -23.79 8.61
C GLU A 150 -11.29 -24.50 8.71
N ILE A 151 -10.26 -23.91 8.14
CA ILE A 151 -8.89 -24.25 8.44
C ILE A 151 -8.66 -23.60 9.80
N LYS A 152 -8.48 -24.42 10.84
CA LYS A 152 -7.99 -23.97 12.15
C LYS A 152 -6.58 -23.42 11.98
N ILE A 153 -6.49 -22.18 11.53
CA ILE A 153 -5.27 -21.38 11.52
C ILE A 153 -5.09 -20.90 12.97
N ASP A 154 -3.86 -20.95 13.47
CA ASP A 154 -3.55 -20.39 14.78
C ASP A 154 -3.89 -18.89 14.83
N SER A 155 -4.46 -18.45 15.96
CA SER A 155 -4.96 -17.08 16.16
C SER A 155 -3.91 -16.00 15.86
N ILE A 156 -2.62 -16.25 16.14
CA ILE A 156 -1.53 -15.31 15.86
C ILE A 156 -1.29 -15.21 14.35
N THR A 157 -1.34 -16.34 13.65
CA THR A 157 -1.16 -16.38 12.19
C THR A 157 -2.32 -15.68 11.49
N GLN A 158 -3.54 -15.88 11.99
CA GLN A 158 -4.72 -15.19 11.49
C GLN A 158 -4.62 -13.68 11.70
N LEU A 159 -4.24 -13.23 12.90
CA LEU A 159 -4.01 -11.83 13.21
C LEU A 159 -2.96 -11.21 12.29
N ALA A 160 -1.82 -11.90 12.12
CA ALA A 160 -0.74 -11.45 11.26
C ALA A 160 -1.19 -11.22 9.81
N ALA A 161 -1.94 -12.17 9.26
CA ALA A 161 -2.47 -12.08 7.91
C ALA A 161 -3.49 -10.93 7.75
N GLN A 162 -4.46 -10.84 8.67
CA GLN A 162 -5.55 -9.87 8.58
C GLN A 162 -5.10 -8.43 8.85
N LYS A 163 -4.18 -8.24 9.79
CA LYS A 163 -3.67 -6.92 10.19
C LYS A 163 -2.30 -6.62 9.60
N SER A 164 -1.92 -7.27 8.50
CA SER A 164 -0.67 -7.04 7.79
C SER A 164 0.59 -6.95 8.68
N LEU A 165 0.69 -7.81 9.71
CA LEU A 165 1.85 -7.87 10.58
C LEU A 165 2.80 -8.98 10.11
N PRO A 166 4.13 -8.77 10.18
CA PRO A 166 5.06 -9.89 10.11
C PRO A 166 4.73 -10.89 11.23
N GLY A 167 4.79 -12.20 10.93
CA GLY A 167 4.41 -13.23 11.90
C GLY A 167 5.14 -13.10 13.26
N TRP A 168 6.43 -12.75 13.23
CA TRP A 168 7.20 -12.54 14.46
C TRP A 168 6.72 -11.33 15.28
N VAL A 169 6.22 -10.26 14.64
CA VAL A 169 5.65 -9.08 15.32
C VAL A 169 4.32 -9.45 15.96
N ALA A 170 3.46 -10.15 15.23
CA ALA A 170 2.19 -10.63 15.78
C ALA A 170 2.44 -11.53 17.00
N SER A 171 3.38 -12.49 16.90
CA SER A 171 3.75 -13.33 18.04
C SER A 171 4.27 -12.51 19.22
N LEU A 172 5.15 -11.53 18.97
CA LEU A 172 5.68 -10.66 20.01
C LEU A 172 4.57 -9.89 20.74
N LEU A 173 3.67 -9.25 19.99
CA LEU A 173 2.57 -8.47 20.56
C LEU A 173 1.62 -9.36 21.35
N VAL A 174 1.18 -10.48 20.79
CA VAL A 174 0.23 -11.39 21.46
C VAL A 174 0.83 -11.98 22.72
N ASN A 175 2.11 -12.37 22.70
CA ASN A 175 2.79 -12.89 23.88
C ASN A 175 2.99 -11.83 24.98
N THR A 176 3.01 -10.54 24.63
CA THR A 176 3.28 -9.45 25.58
C THR A 176 1.99 -8.83 26.12
N TYR A 177 0.99 -8.64 25.26
CA TYR A 177 -0.22 -7.85 25.54
C TYR A 177 -1.52 -8.65 25.42
N GLY A 178 -1.46 -9.92 24.99
CA GLY A 178 -2.64 -10.73 24.71
C GLY A 178 -3.25 -10.43 23.33
N LEU A 179 -4.18 -11.28 22.89
CA LEU A 179 -4.72 -11.26 21.53
C LEU A 179 -5.54 -10.00 21.22
N GLU A 180 -6.44 -9.60 22.12
CA GLU A 180 -7.37 -8.49 21.92
C GLU A 180 -6.64 -7.15 21.82
N ALA A 181 -5.82 -6.81 22.82
CA ALA A 181 -5.02 -5.58 22.79
C ALA A 181 -4.04 -5.55 21.59
N SER A 182 -3.49 -6.69 21.20
CA SER A 182 -2.64 -6.78 20.00
C SER A 182 -3.41 -6.48 18.72
N ALA A 183 -4.68 -6.88 18.62
CA ALA A 183 -5.52 -6.58 17.47
C ALA A 183 -5.81 -5.08 17.36
N GLU A 184 -6.12 -4.42 18.48
CA GLU A 184 -6.32 -2.97 18.53
C GLU A 184 -5.03 -2.20 18.17
N MET A 185 -3.89 -2.61 18.74
CA MET A 185 -2.59 -2.03 18.39
C MET A 185 -2.29 -2.20 16.90
N ALA A 186 -2.57 -3.37 16.34
CA ALA A 186 -2.35 -3.63 14.92
C ALA A 186 -3.22 -2.72 14.05
N ASP A 187 -4.46 -2.42 14.45
CA ASP A 187 -5.31 -1.45 13.76
C ASP A 187 -4.69 -0.06 13.74
N VAL A 188 -4.19 0.42 14.88
CA VAL A 188 -3.52 1.73 14.97
C VAL A 188 -2.23 1.78 14.13
N ILE A 189 -1.40 0.74 14.21
CA ILE A 189 -0.14 0.64 13.43
C ILE A 189 -0.42 0.68 11.91
N ASN A 190 -1.59 0.19 11.50
CA ASN A 190 -2.00 0.16 10.09
C ASN A 190 -2.65 1.47 9.59
N GLN A 191 -2.85 2.46 10.45
CA GLN A 191 -3.35 3.78 10.05
C GLN A 191 -2.22 4.71 9.60
N PRO A 192 -2.52 5.72 8.75
CA PRO A 192 -1.56 6.78 8.44
C PRO A 192 -1.10 7.49 9.72
N ALA A 193 0.22 7.66 9.87
CA ALA A 193 0.77 8.37 11.02
C ALA A 193 0.32 9.84 10.99
N THR A 194 -0.08 10.36 12.15
CA THR A 194 -0.38 11.78 12.33
C THR A 194 0.92 12.58 12.39
N LEU A 195 0.92 13.78 11.80
CA LEU A 195 2.05 14.68 11.90
C LEU A 195 2.17 15.18 13.34
N SER A 196 3.30 14.90 13.97
CA SER A 196 3.63 15.43 15.30
C SER A 196 4.80 16.40 15.19
N LEU A 197 4.62 17.61 15.73
CA LEU A 197 5.62 18.67 15.74
C LEU A 197 6.07 18.94 17.18
N ARG A 198 7.37 19.18 17.37
CA ARG A 198 7.92 19.61 18.65
C ARG A 198 8.41 21.05 18.55
N VAL A 199 7.74 21.96 19.25
CA VAL A 199 8.08 23.39 19.27
C VAL A 199 9.39 23.61 20.04
N ASN A 200 10.32 24.36 19.44
CA ASN A 200 11.53 24.79 20.12
C ASN A 200 11.23 26.01 21.02
N GLN A 201 10.99 25.76 22.30
CA GLN A 201 10.62 26.77 23.29
C GLN A 201 11.68 27.84 23.55
N ARG A 202 12.93 27.67 23.06
CA ARG A 202 13.95 28.73 23.12
C ARG A 202 13.74 29.85 22.10
N ARG A 203 12.89 29.63 21.09
CA ARG A 203 12.63 30.59 20.00
C ARG A 203 11.22 31.14 20.00
N THR A 204 10.24 30.34 20.40
CA THR A 204 8.82 30.74 20.41
C THR A 204 8.04 29.87 21.41
N SER A 205 6.89 30.36 21.85
CA SER A 205 5.95 29.58 22.67
C SER A 205 5.15 28.59 21.80
N VAL A 206 4.50 27.61 22.43
CA VAL A 206 3.60 26.68 21.72
C VAL A 206 2.40 27.44 21.15
N GLU A 207 1.83 28.36 21.93
CA GLU A 207 0.66 29.16 21.54
C GLU A 207 0.95 30.04 20.32
N ASP A 208 2.10 30.74 20.32
CA ASP A 208 2.48 31.61 19.21
C ASP A 208 2.81 30.79 17.95
N TYR A 209 3.39 29.59 18.12
CA TYR A 209 3.63 28.70 17.00
C TYR A 209 2.32 28.16 16.40
N CYS A 210 1.34 27.80 17.23
CA CYS A 210 0.00 27.39 16.74
C CYS A 210 -0.68 28.51 15.95
N LYS A 211 -0.67 29.76 16.45
CA LYS A 211 -1.21 30.90 15.70
C LYS A 211 -0.52 31.13 14.37
N ALA A 212 0.80 30.91 14.32
CA ALA A 212 1.55 31.03 13.08
C ALA A 212 1.17 29.94 12.06
N LEU A 213 0.90 28.71 12.51
CA LEU A 213 0.39 27.63 11.65
C LEU A 213 -1.01 27.97 11.11
N ASP A 214 -1.92 28.42 11.98
CA ASP A 214 -3.28 28.83 11.56
C ASP A 214 -3.22 29.95 10.50
N THR A 215 -2.33 30.93 10.71
CA THR A 215 -2.13 32.05 9.76
C THR A 215 -1.57 31.56 8.42
N ALA A 216 -0.78 30.49 8.42
CA ALA A 216 -0.22 29.86 7.22
C ALA A 216 -1.19 28.86 6.55
N GLY A 217 -2.37 28.62 7.14
CA GLY A 217 -3.37 27.68 6.62
C GLY A 217 -3.06 26.21 6.88
N VAL A 218 -2.32 25.91 7.95
CA VAL A 218 -1.97 24.55 8.39
C VAL A 218 -2.76 24.17 9.63
#